data_AF-A0AAW1PKV9-F1
#
_entry.id   AF-A0AAW1PKV9-F1
#
_cell.length_a   1.000
_cell.length_b   1.000
_cell.length_c   1.000
_cell.angle_alpha   90.00
_cell.angle_beta   90.00
_cell.angle_gamma   90.00
#
_symmetry.space_group_name_H-M   'P 1'
#
loop_
_entity.id
_entity.type
_entity.pdbx_description
1 polymer ?
#
loop_
_entity_poly.entity_id
_entity_poly.type
_entity_poly.pdbx_seq_one_letter_code
_entity_poly.pdbx_strand_id
1 'polypeptide(L)'
;MLSQSFARILPLPASATAAAEDGKQRNLPIQQLKRVVAEDFSKRQYYITGKLTPAIYANDCTFKDPTTNVKGVKPYTTAVATLFDPATSRADLISLEVKDPHTLLLNWRLEATLKVPGSPKIKPYTGHTRYITNSEGLIQSHLEDWDISALDAFVSVLFPGFGAPPAPPVSHTG
;
A
#
# COMPACT_ATOMS: atom_id res chain seq x y z
N MET A 1 0.06 52.43 46.91
CA MET A 1 -0.97 51.39 46.73
C MET A 1 -1.38 51.39 45.25
N LEU A 2 -1.34 50.20 44.64
CA LEU A 2 -1.77 49.79 43.28
C LEU A 2 -1.04 50.46 42.08
N SER A 3 -0.14 49.78 41.38
CA SER A 3 -0.32 48.63 40.47
C SER A 3 -1.06 49.02 39.19
N GLN A 4 -0.37 49.02 38.04
CA GLN A 4 -0.92 48.49 36.79
C GLN A 4 0.17 47.84 35.94
N SER A 5 -0.17 46.63 35.50
CA SER A 5 0.67 45.57 34.95
C SER A 5 1.13 45.82 33.51
N PHE A 6 2.38 45.43 33.22
CA PHE A 6 2.82 45.19 31.84
C PHE A 6 2.42 43.77 31.43
N ALA A 7 1.56 43.65 30.41
CA ALA A 7 1.25 42.38 29.79
C ALA A 7 2.47 41.87 29.01
N ARG A 8 3.11 40.79 29.50
CA ARG A 8 4.10 40.03 28.74
C ARG A 8 3.40 39.28 27.62
N ILE A 9 3.72 39.64 26.38
CA ILE A 9 3.38 38.85 25.20
C ILE A 9 4.26 37.60 25.23
N LEU A 10 3.67 36.45 25.56
CA LEU A 10 4.31 35.15 25.39
C LEU A 10 4.35 34.80 23.90
N PRO A 11 5.50 34.42 23.33
CA PRO A 11 5.53 33.90 21.97
C PRO A 11 4.81 32.54 21.94
N LEU A 12 3.93 32.35 20.96
CA LEU A 12 3.32 31.06 20.67
C LEU A 12 4.41 30.00 20.43
N PRO A 13 4.23 28.75 20.88
CA PRO A 13 5.13 27.68 20.50
C PRO A 13 4.99 27.42 18.99
N ALA A 14 6.05 27.68 18.24
CA ALA A 14 6.19 27.25 16.88
C ALA A 14 6.34 25.72 16.85
N SER A 15 5.23 24.99 16.74
CA SER A 15 5.28 23.62 16.20
C SER A 15 5.46 23.70 14.68
N ALA A 16 6.64 24.13 14.26
CA ALA A 16 7.12 23.92 12.91
C ALA A 16 7.64 22.48 12.85
N THR A 17 6.88 21.63 12.17
CA THR A 17 7.24 20.26 11.81
C THR A 17 8.58 20.28 11.10
N ALA A 18 9.63 19.75 11.73
CA ALA A 18 10.88 19.46 11.05
C ALA A 18 10.61 18.31 10.05
N ALA A 19 10.22 18.67 8.82
CA ALA A 19 10.36 17.75 7.70
C ALA A 19 11.86 17.47 7.57
N ALA A 20 12.29 16.24 7.89
CA ALA A 20 13.69 15.87 7.71
C ALA A 20 14.05 15.97 6.22
N GLU A 21 15.33 16.23 5.93
CA GLU A 21 15.91 16.52 4.62
C GLU A 21 15.73 15.41 3.56
N ASP A 22 15.13 14.27 3.93
CA ASP A 22 14.89 13.12 3.07
C ASP A 22 13.50 13.09 2.41
N GLY A 23 12.66 14.11 2.64
CA GLY A 23 11.34 14.24 2.03
C GLY A 23 10.29 13.25 2.55
N LYS A 24 10.54 12.56 3.67
CA LYS A 24 9.57 11.63 4.27
C LYS A 24 8.50 12.37 5.08
N GLN A 25 7.28 11.86 4.98
CA GLN A 25 6.13 12.34 5.74
C GLN A 25 5.99 11.52 7.02
N ARG A 26 6.72 11.93 8.06
CA ARG A 26 6.73 11.26 9.37
C ARG A 26 5.52 11.64 10.21
N ASN A 27 5.15 10.74 11.12
CA ASN A 27 4.12 10.94 12.13
C ASN A 27 2.78 11.42 11.57
N LEU A 28 2.42 10.96 10.37
CA LEU A 28 1.09 11.19 9.84
C LEU A 28 0.05 10.53 10.76
N PRO A 29 -1.05 11.21 11.10
CA PRO A 29 -2.17 10.56 11.78
C PRO A 29 -2.59 9.32 10.98
N ILE A 30 -2.88 8.21 11.65
CA ILE A 30 -3.18 6.92 11.00
C ILE A 30 -4.33 7.02 9.98
N GLN A 31 -5.29 7.93 10.21
CA GLN A 31 -6.38 8.22 9.26
C GLN A 31 -5.91 8.96 8.00
N GLN A 32 -4.89 9.80 8.10
CA GLN A 32 -4.25 10.41 6.94
C GLN A 32 -3.40 9.40 6.18
N LEU A 33 -2.63 8.56 6.88
CA LEU A 33 -1.90 7.46 6.24
C LEU A 33 -2.84 6.53 5.47
N LYS A 34 -3.96 6.15 6.10
CA LYS A 34 -5.05 5.37 5.48
C LYS A 34 -5.55 6.00 4.19
N ARG A 35 -5.77 7.32 4.14
CA ARG A 35 -6.21 8.02 2.94
C ARG A 35 -5.18 7.96 1.81
N VAL A 36 -3.90 8.12 2.12
CA VAL A 36 -2.81 8.01 1.12
C VAL A 36 -2.75 6.59 0.56
N VAL A 37 -2.79 5.57 1.42
CA VAL A 37 -2.81 4.16 1.00
C VAL A 37 -4.04 3.84 0.15
N ALA A 38 -5.22 4.34 0.54
CA ALA A 38 -6.45 4.16 -0.24
C ALA A 38 -6.34 4.78 -1.62
N GLU A 39 -5.78 5.99 -1.74
CA GLU A 39 -5.57 6.66 -3.02
C GLU A 39 -4.55 5.93 -3.90
N ASP A 40 -3.40 5.57 -3.34
CA ASP A 40 -2.36 4.82 -4.05
C ASP A 40 -2.93 3.49 -4.57
N PHE A 41 -3.69 2.78 -3.75
CA PHE A 41 -4.29 1.49 -4.13
C PHE A 41 -5.40 1.66 -5.17
N SER A 42 -6.45 2.43 -4.84
CA SER A 42 -7.65 2.49 -5.67
C SER A 42 -7.50 3.35 -6.92
N LYS A 43 -6.88 4.54 -6.81
CA LYS A 43 -6.80 5.48 -7.93
C LYS A 43 -5.54 5.27 -8.76
N ARG A 44 -4.39 5.07 -8.10
CA ARG A 44 -3.11 4.89 -8.80
C ARG A 44 -2.84 3.45 -9.18
N GLN A 45 -3.63 2.50 -8.66
CA GLN A 45 -3.50 1.08 -8.96
C GLN A 45 -2.06 0.62 -8.74
N TYR A 46 -1.44 0.97 -7.59
CA TYR A 46 0.01 0.80 -7.44
C TYR A 46 0.48 -0.66 -7.53
N TYR A 47 -0.39 -1.65 -7.27
CA TYR A 47 -0.14 -3.07 -7.53
C TYR A 47 0.04 -3.42 -9.01
N ILE A 48 -0.38 -2.54 -9.91
CA ILE A 48 -0.24 -2.68 -11.36
C ILE A 48 0.79 -1.70 -11.91
N THR A 49 0.78 -0.47 -11.40
CA THR A 49 1.55 0.65 -11.97
C THR A 49 2.88 0.90 -11.26
N GLY A 50 3.07 0.39 -10.04
CA GLY A 50 4.17 0.75 -9.15
C GLY A 50 4.08 2.17 -8.59
N LYS A 51 2.99 2.93 -8.84
CA LYS A 51 2.86 4.34 -8.47
C LYS A 51 2.25 4.51 -7.07
N LEU A 52 3.04 4.23 -6.04
CA LEU A 52 2.71 4.55 -4.64
C LEU A 52 3.39 5.85 -4.19
N THR A 53 2.99 6.39 -3.04
CA THR A 53 3.59 7.57 -2.40
C THR A 53 4.83 7.18 -1.60
N PRO A 54 6.08 7.41 -2.07
CA PRO A 54 7.27 6.86 -1.40
C PRO A 54 7.58 7.54 -0.06
N ALA A 55 7.03 8.74 0.16
CA ALA A 55 7.28 9.56 1.33
C ALA A 55 6.70 8.96 2.63
N ILE A 56 5.70 8.08 2.55
CA ILE A 56 5.07 7.45 3.72
C ILE A 56 5.73 6.11 4.12
N TYR A 57 6.77 5.67 3.41
CA TYR A 57 7.48 4.42 3.66
C TYR A 57 8.88 4.66 4.22
N ALA A 58 9.36 3.79 5.10
CA ALA A 58 10.75 3.77 5.52
C ALA A 58 11.67 3.42 4.32
N ASN A 59 12.92 3.89 4.32
CA ASN A 59 13.86 3.63 3.23
C ASN A 59 14.16 2.13 3.06
N ASP A 60 14.21 1.41 4.18
CA ASP A 60 14.45 -0.03 4.27
C ASP A 60 13.15 -0.84 4.42
N CYS A 61 12.01 -0.26 4.03
CA CYS A 61 10.71 -0.92 4.11
C CYS A 61 10.76 -2.31 3.46
N THR A 62 10.21 -3.30 4.16
CA THR A 62 10.15 -4.68 3.68
C THR A 62 8.83 -4.90 2.97
N PHE A 63 8.89 -5.29 1.71
CA PHE A 63 7.76 -5.75 0.91
C PHE A 63 7.85 -7.26 0.81
N LYS A 64 6.85 -7.98 1.35
CA LYS A 64 6.86 -9.43 1.36
C LYS A 64 5.50 -9.95 0.91
N ASP A 65 5.54 -10.89 -0.02
CA ASP A 65 4.39 -11.66 -0.46
C ASP A 65 4.73 -13.18 -0.38
N PRO A 66 3.80 -14.09 -0.72
CA PRO A 66 4.06 -15.54 -0.69
C PRO A 66 5.21 -16.03 -1.60
N THR A 67 5.68 -15.19 -2.53
CA THR A 67 6.63 -15.51 -3.60
C THR A 67 7.92 -14.69 -3.51
N THR A 68 7.87 -13.49 -2.93
CA THR A 68 9.01 -12.56 -2.88
C THR A 68 9.21 -11.92 -1.50
N ASN A 69 10.44 -11.46 -1.27
CA ASN A 69 10.80 -10.63 -0.13
C ASN A 69 11.82 -9.58 -0.59
N VAL A 70 11.37 -8.34 -0.69
CA VAL A 70 12.10 -7.21 -1.27
C VAL A 70 12.31 -6.13 -0.22
N LYS A 71 13.54 -5.62 -0.13
CA LYS A 71 13.88 -4.46 0.71
C LYS A 71 13.91 -3.19 -0.13
N GLY A 72 13.14 -2.19 0.30
CA GLY A 72 13.12 -0.84 -0.25
C GLY A 72 12.00 -0.59 -1.27
N VAL A 73 11.51 0.65 -1.30
CA VAL A 73 10.40 1.08 -2.16
C VAL A 73 10.75 1.00 -3.64
N LYS A 74 11.93 1.50 -4.04
CA LYS A 74 12.31 1.58 -5.46
C LYS A 74 12.45 0.20 -6.12
N PRO A 75 13.14 -0.79 -5.52
CA PRO A 75 13.16 -2.15 -6.08
C PRO A 75 11.76 -2.74 -6.25
N TYR A 76 10.89 -2.61 -5.24
CA TYR A 76 9.51 -3.10 -5.31
C TYR A 76 8.71 -2.42 -6.43
N THR A 77 8.67 -1.09 -6.47
CA THR A 77 7.88 -0.36 -7.48
C THR A 77 8.39 -0.56 -8.90
N THR A 78 9.70 -0.72 -9.08
CA THR A 78 10.30 -1.04 -10.38
C THR A 78 9.84 -2.42 -10.87
N ALA A 79 9.87 -3.44 -10.00
CA ALA A 79 9.41 -4.78 -10.36
C ALA A 79 7.93 -4.76 -10.76
N VAL A 80 7.07 -4.17 -9.92
CA VAL A 80 5.62 -4.11 -10.17
C VAL A 80 5.28 -3.39 -11.48
N ALA A 81 5.91 -2.25 -11.77
CA ALA A 81 5.67 -1.49 -12.99
C ALA A 81 5.97 -2.25 -14.30
N THR A 82 6.84 -3.26 -14.22
CA THR A 82 7.23 -4.10 -15.37
C THR A 82 6.43 -5.40 -15.48
N LEU A 83 5.78 -5.84 -14.39
CA LEU A 83 5.19 -7.17 -14.30
C LEU A 83 3.83 -7.28 -15.01
N PHE A 84 2.96 -6.29 -14.83
CA PHE A 84 1.56 -6.35 -15.28
C PHE A 84 1.24 -5.35 -16.39
N ASP A 85 0.32 -5.73 -17.27
CA ASP A 85 -0.26 -4.86 -18.28
C ASP A 85 -1.37 -3.97 -17.68
N PRO A 86 -1.19 -2.64 -17.58
CA PRO A 86 -2.18 -1.74 -17.00
C PRO A 86 -3.48 -1.65 -17.79
N ALA A 87 -3.50 -2.02 -19.07
CA ALA A 87 -4.71 -1.98 -19.89
C ALA A 87 -5.69 -3.11 -19.55
N THR A 88 -5.18 -4.20 -18.98
CA THR A 88 -5.93 -5.46 -18.78
C THR A 88 -5.78 -6.04 -17.37
N SER A 89 -5.19 -5.26 -16.46
CA SER A 89 -5.00 -5.63 -15.05
C SER A 89 -5.65 -4.62 -14.12
N ARG A 90 -6.15 -5.09 -12.98
CA ARG A 90 -6.90 -4.30 -12.02
C ARG A 90 -6.71 -4.83 -10.60
N ALA A 91 -6.52 -3.90 -9.67
CA ALA A 91 -6.51 -4.14 -8.23
C ALA A 91 -7.71 -3.43 -7.58
N ASP A 92 -8.61 -4.22 -7.02
CA ASP A 92 -9.89 -3.77 -6.49
C ASP A 92 -9.85 -3.69 -4.97
N LEU A 93 -10.18 -2.52 -4.45
CA LEU A 93 -10.27 -2.28 -3.02
C LEU A 93 -11.55 -2.93 -2.49
N ILE A 94 -11.41 -3.93 -1.62
CA ILE A 94 -12.55 -4.53 -0.90
C ILE A 94 -12.81 -3.73 0.38
N SER A 95 -11.79 -3.59 1.22
CA SER A 95 -11.86 -2.75 2.41
C SER A 95 -10.49 -2.25 2.83
N LEU A 96 -10.47 -1.16 3.59
CA LEU A 96 -9.27 -0.66 4.25
C LEU A 96 -9.64 -0.20 5.65
N GLU A 97 -8.98 -0.77 6.65
CA GLU A 97 -9.29 -0.58 8.06
C GLU A 97 -8.03 -0.24 8.86
N VAL A 98 -8.19 0.54 9.91
CA VAL A 98 -7.16 0.70 10.95
C VAL A 98 -7.36 -0.45 11.93
N LYS A 99 -6.38 -1.34 12.05
CA LYS A 99 -6.46 -2.47 12.99
C LYS A 99 -5.99 -2.08 14.38
N ASP A 100 -4.95 -1.27 14.44
CA ASP A 100 -4.38 -0.70 15.66
C ASP A 100 -3.67 0.63 15.31
N PRO A 101 -3.11 1.37 16.29
CA PRO A 101 -2.46 2.66 16.03
C PRO A 101 -1.31 2.64 15.02
N HIS A 102 -0.75 1.47 14.70
CA HIS A 102 0.41 1.27 13.84
C HIS A 102 0.15 0.37 12.63
N THR A 103 -1.05 -0.22 12.50
CA THR A 103 -1.35 -1.20 11.45
C THR A 103 -2.60 -0.83 10.66
N LEU A 104 -2.45 -0.77 9.34
CA LEU A 104 -3.57 -0.79 8.39
C LEU A 104 -3.73 -2.20 7.81
N LEU A 105 -4.98 -2.65 7.67
CA LEU A 105 -5.31 -3.86 6.92
C LEU A 105 -6.14 -3.50 5.69
N LEU A 106 -5.59 -3.81 4.53
CA LEU A 106 -6.24 -3.67 3.23
C LEU A 106 -6.67 -5.05 2.75
N ASN A 107 -7.97 -5.25 2.49
CA ASN A 107 -8.45 -6.41 1.76
C ASN A 107 -8.65 -6.02 0.29
N TRP A 108 -8.24 -6.90 -0.62
CA TRP A 108 -8.24 -6.61 -2.04
C TRP A 108 -8.56 -7.82 -2.90
N ARG A 109 -8.94 -7.55 -4.15
CA ARG A 109 -9.00 -8.53 -5.25
C ARG A 109 -8.04 -8.09 -6.35
N LEU A 110 -7.23 -9.00 -6.86
CA LEU A 110 -6.33 -8.74 -7.99
C LEU A 110 -6.75 -9.61 -9.18
N GLU A 111 -6.82 -8.99 -10.35
CA GLU A 111 -6.96 -9.65 -11.65
C GLU A 111 -5.92 -9.04 -12.58
N ALA A 112 -5.03 -9.84 -13.15
CA ALA A 112 -3.89 -9.29 -13.87
C ALA A 112 -3.47 -10.10 -15.09
N THR A 113 -2.88 -9.41 -16.04
CA THR A 113 -2.25 -9.97 -17.24
C THR A 113 -0.76 -9.69 -17.18
N LEU A 114 0.07 -10.72 -17.34
CA LEU A 114 1.52 -10.58 -17.29
C LEU A 114 2.07 -9.97 -18.59
N LYS A 115 3.07 -9.10 -18.47
CA LYS A 115 3.85 -8.53 -19.59
C LYS A 115 4.94 -9.47 -20.09
N VAL A 116 4.55 -10.67 -20.49
CA VAL A 116 5.44 -11.68 -21.09
C VAL A 116 4.84 -12.19 -22.40
N PRO A 117 5.62 -12.85 -23.29
CA PRO A 117 5.08 -13.41 -24.52
C PRO A 117 3.85 -14.31 -24.25
N GLY A 118 2.77 -14.07 -24.98
CA GLY A 118 1.50 -14.78 -24.81
C GLY A 118 0.53 -14.13 -23.80
N SER A 119 0.94 -13.09 -23.08
CA SER A 119 0.09 -12.29 -22.18
C SER A 119 -0.84 -13.13 -21.30
N PRO A 120 -0.29 -14.10 -20.54
CA PRO A 120 -1.13 -14.98 -19.75
C PRO A 120 -1.89 -14.20 -18.68
N LYS A 121 -3.14 -14.60 -18.48
CA LYS A 121 -4.02 -14.03 -17.48
C LYS A 121 -3.93 -14.82 -16.20
N ILE A 122 -3.72 -14.12 -15.10
CA ILE A 122 -3.85 -14.66 -13.75
C ILE A 122 -5.33 -14.61 -13.40
N LYS A 123 -5.88 -15.73 -12.94
CA LYS A 123 -7.26 -15.76 -12.44
C LYS A 123 -7.44 -14.73 -11.32
N PRO A 124 -8.60 -14.07 -11.24
CA PRO A 124 -8.87 -13.22 -10.11
C PRO A 124 -8.73 -13.95 -8.77
N TYR A 125 -8.09 -13.31 -7.81
CA TYR A 125 -7.95 -13.83 -6.46
C TYR A 125 -7.98 -12.70 -5.44
N THR A 126 -8.20 -13.07 -4.19
CA THR A 126 -8.22 -12.13 -3.07
C THR A 126 -7.01 -12.31 -2.18
N GLY A 127 -6.76 -11.30 -1.37
CA GLY A 127 -5.75 -11.33 -0.33
C GLY A 127 -5.87 -10.11 0.55
N HIS A 128 -4.93 -10.00 1.47
CA HIS A 128 -4.83 -8.84 2.33
C HIS A 128 -3.40 -8.36 2.48
N THR A 129 -3.26 -7.07 2.73
CA THR A 129 -2.00 -6.40 2.96
C THR A 129 -2.01 -5.73 4.32
N ARG A 130 -1.03 -6.06 5.14
CA ARG A 130 -0.73 -5.33 6.38
C ARG A 130 0.33 -4.28 6.11
N TYR A 131 0.02 -3.04 6.45
CA TYR A 131 0.98 -1.94 6.47
C TYR A 131 1.30 -1.62 7.92
N ILE A 132 2.53 -1.85 8.34
CA ILE A 132 2.98 -1.69 9.73
C ILE A 132 3.96 -0.52 9.79
N THR A 133 3.66 0.47 10.63
CA THR A 133 4.50 1.66 10.82
C THR A 133 5.58 1.46 11.88
N ASN A 134 6.74 2.10 11.70
CA ASN A 134 7.77 2.23 12.73
C ASN A 134 7.46 3.37 13.72
N SER A 135 8.40 3.65 14.63
CA SER A 135 8.31 4.73 15.64
C SER A 135 8.27 6.14 15.03
N GLU A 136 8.62 6.31 13.76
CA GLU A 136 8.54 7.58 13.03
C GLU A 136 7.21 7.73 12.28
N GLY A 137 6.29 6.77 12.42
CA GLY A 137 5.02 6.73 11.68
C GLY A 137 5.17 6.42 10.19
N LEU A 138 6.33 5.91 9.75
CA LEU A 138 6.58 5.48 8.38
C LEU A 138 6.30 3.98 8.23
N ILE A 139 5.69 3.56 7.12
CA ILE A 139 5.46 2.15 6.81
C ILE A 139 6.82 1.45 6.67
N GLN A 140 7.13 0.55 7.60
CA GLN A 140 8.35 -0.26 7.60
C GLN A 140 8.12 -1.67 7.06
N SER A 141 6.88 -2.17 7.15
CA SER A 141 6.53 -3.46 6.58
C SER A 141 5.23 -3.36 5.77
N HIS A 142 5.29 -3.95 4.59
CA HIS A 142 4.20 -4.19 3.67
C HIS A 142 4.16 -5.70 3.45
N LEU A 143 3.17 -6.36 4.04
CA LEU A 143 3.10 -7.81 4.13
C LEU A 143 1.80 -8.29 3.51
N GLU A 144 1.90 -9.06 2.43
CA GLU A 144 0.79 -9.67 1.72
C GLU A 144 0.61 -11.12 2.14
N ASP A 145 -0.65 -11.52 2.30
CA ASP A 145 -1.07 -12.92 2.26
C ASP A 145 -2.15 -13.06 1.19
N TRP A 146 -2.08 -14.12 0.40
CA TRP A 146 -3.04 -14.41 -0.67
C TRP A 146 -3.99 -15.51 -0.21
N ASP A 147 -5.25 -15.45 -0.62
CA ASP A 147 -6.25 -16.49 -0.35
C ASP A 147 -6.10 -17.72 -1.26
N ILE A 148 -5.11 -17.68 -2.15
CA ILE A 148 -4.68 -18.79 -3.02
C ILE A 148 -3.21 -19.11 -2.76
N SER A 149 -2.78 -20.32 -3.08
CA SER A 149 -1.36 -20.62 -3.05
C SER A 149 -0.62 -19.92 -4.19
N ALA A 150 0.67 -19.60 -3.98
CA ALA A 150 1.53 -19.12 -5.04
C ALA A 150 1.55 -20.08 -6.25
N LEU A 151 1.57 -21.39 -5.98
CA LEU A 151 1.54 -22.41 -7.03
C LEU A 151 0.23 -22.34 -7.83
N ASP A 152 -0.92 -22.14 -7.18
CA ASP A 152 -2.19 -21.96 -7.90
C ASP A 152 -2.18 -20.70 -8.78
N ALA A 153 -1.62 -19.59 -8.27
CA ALA A 153 -1.49 -18.34 -9.02
C ALA A 153 -0.70 -18.56 -10.33
N PHE A 154 0.44 -19.25 -10.25
CA PHE A 154 1.31 -19.49 -11.41
C PHE A 154 0.90 -20.67 -12.29
N VAL A 155 0.27 -21.74 -11.76
CA VAL A 155 -0.22 -22.86 -12.57
C VAL A 155 -1.48 -22.47 -13.33
N SER A 156 -2.32 -21.59 -12.76
CA SER A 156 -3.52 -21.08 -13.44
C SER A 156 -3.22 -20.33 -14.74
N VAL A 157 -2.02 -19.73 -14.85
CA VAL A 157 -1.50 -19.08 -16.07
C VAL A 157 -1.34 -20.08 -17.22
N LEU A 158 -0.92 -21.32 -16.94
CA LEU A 158 -0.71 -22.36 -17.95
C LEU A 158 -1.95 -23.22 -18.17
N PHE A 159 -2.76 -23.43 -17.12
CA PHE A 159 -3.95 -24.25 -17.16
C PHE A 159 -5.13 -23.51 -16.50
N PRO A 160 -5.91 -22.72 -17.26
CA PRO A 160 -7.01 -21.93 -16.73
C PRO A 160 -8.12 -22.75 -16.04
N GLY A 161 -8.16 -24.07 -16.23
CA GLY A 161 -9.09 -24.97 -15.52
C GLY A 161 -8.61 -25.46 -14.16
N PHE A 162 -7.34 -25.25 -13.80
CA PHE A 162 -6.72 -25.80 -12.58
C PHE A 162 -6.61 -24.76 -11.46
N GLY A 163 -6.64 -25.20 -10.20
CA GLY A 163 -6.53 -24.35 -9.01
C GLY A 163 -7.86 -23.76 -8.54
N ALA A 164 -7.79 -22.82 -7.59
CA ALA A 164 -8.96 -22.19 -6.99
C ALA A 164 -9.89 -21.53 -8.03
N PRO A 165 -11.21 -21.48 -7.77
CA PRO A 165 -12.14 -20.74 -8.62
C PRO A 165 -11.79 -19.24 -8.60
N PRO A 166 -12.06 -18.50 -9.71
CA PRO A 166 -11.78 -17.08 -9.76
C PRO A 166 -12.63 -16.32 -8.73
N ALA A 167 -12.00 -15.39 -8.00
CA ALA A 167 -12.69 -14.55 -7.04
C ALA A 167 -13.75 -13.66 -7.74
N PRO A 168 -14.97 -13.56 -7.16
CA PRO A 168 -16.05 -12.77 -7.74
C PRO A 168 -15.68 -11.28 -7.80
N PRO A 169 -16.24 -10.50 -8.74
CA PRO A 169 -16.01 -9.06 -8.81
C PRO A 169 -16.43 -8.34 -7.52
N VAL A 170 -15.70 -7.28 -7.16
CA VAL A 170 -16.06 -6.42 -6.03
C VAL A 170 -17.24 -5.53 -6.44
N SER A 171 -18.31 -5.54 -5.64
CA SER A 171 -19.45 -4.64 -5.86
C SER A 171 -19.06 -3.22 -5.46
N HIS A 172 -18.97 -2.31 -6.43
CA HIS A 172 -18.85 -0.89 -6.16
C HIS A 172 -20.26 -0.32 -6.05
N THR A 173 -20.79 -0.19 -4.83
CA THR A 173 -21.97 0.64 -4.61
C THR A 173 -21.53 2.08 -4.84
N GLY A 174 -22.00 2.68 -5.94
CA GLY A 174 -21.69 4.04 -6.36
C GLY A 174 -22.25 5.11 -5.43
#